data_AF-A0A959EWN9-F1
#
_entry.id   AF-A0A959EWN9-F1
#
_cell.length_a   1.000
_cell.length_b   1.000
_cell.length_c   1.000
_cell.angle_alpha   90.00
_cell.angle_beta   90.00
_cell.angle_gamma   90.00
#
_symmetry.space_group_name_H-M   'P 1'
#
loop_
_entity.id
_entity.type
_entity.pdbx_description
1 polymer ?
#
loop_
_entity_poly.entity_id
_entity_poly.type
_entity_poly.pdbx_seq_one_letter_code
_entity_poly.pdbx_strand_id
1 'polypeptide(L)'
;MRLPVKLSDSFWPSWLYRFIGANLRKDPRILVSGKAGADPDARSKAISCFKFGTTFKTTGYRRHRLSDELVTPYFREEMTVLDIGASDGITSLDLMEKVGFRFRRYFVSDYNLEVRYLWSGARCFFFSPEGACILIAGPLFVSYPGESGFVRRLHRRTLQRLQPQLAQAPSLQLIHPRLADLARQDDRIRILRYNVFEPWNDEQPQLIKIANVLNFNYFSTAEIEGALKNLLQTLPDSGLLLIVENRPGEQAALYRKNNGRFELLEKIGPGVDIHQLVIG
;
A
#
# COMPACT_ATOMS: atom_id res chain seq x y z
N MET A 1 6.10 -20.93 -0.55
CA MET A 1 7.24 -19.99 -0.63
C MET A 1 7.27 -19.36 -2.02
N ARG A 2 7.18 -18.02 -2.15
CA ARG A 2 7.22 -17.36 -3.47
C ARG A 2 8.67 -17.29 -3.98
N LEU A 3 8.90 -17.62 -5.25
CA LEU A 3 10.25 -17.59 -5.83
C LEU A 3 10.90 -16.19 -5.69
N PRO A 4 12.17 -16.10 -5.27
CA PRO A 4 12.89 -14.84 -5.05
C PRO A 4 13.28 -14.12 -6.36
N VAL A 5 13.04 -14.77 -7.51
CA VAL A 5 13.24 -14.24 -8.85
C VAL A 5 11.96 -14.47 -9.65
N LYS A 6 11.53 -13.43 -10.36
CA LYS A 6 10.32 -13.40 -11.19
C LYS A 6 10.68 -12.89 -12.58
N LEU A 7 9.85 -13.21 -13.58
CA LEU A 7 10.05 -12.74 -14.94
C LEU A 7 9.53 -11.31 -15.09
N SER A 8 10.25 -10.46 -15.82
CA SER A 8 9.81 -9.10 -16.16
C SER A 8 9.00 -9.11 -17.45
N ASP A 9 7.84 -8.46 -17.50
CA ASP A 9 7.03 -8.32 -18.72
C ASP A 9 7.64 -7.43 -19.81
N SER A 10 8.83 -6.87 -19.59
CA SER A 10 9.46 -5.96 -20.56
C SER A 10 10.09 -6.65 -21.78
N PHE A 11 10.33 -7.96 -21.71
CA PHE A 11 11.06 -8.69 -22.75
C PHE A 11 10.29 -9.87 -23.36
N TRP A 12 9.38 -10.50 -22.60
CA TRP A 12 8.75 -11.74 -23.05
C TRP A 12 7.61 -11.47 -24.05
N PRO A 13 7.55 -12.20 -25.18
CA PRO A 13 6.43 -12.14 -26.09
C PRO A 13 5.09 -12.45 -25.41
N SER A 14 4.02 -11.78 -25.83
CA SER A 14 2.67 -11.95 -25.26
C SER A 14 2.14 -13.39 -25.33
N TRP A 15 2.53 -14.16 -26.36
CA TRP A 15 2.13 -15.57 -26.50
C TRP A 15 2.66 -16.46 -25.37
N LEU A 16 3.80 -16.12 -24.76
CA LEU A 16 4.36 -16.85 -23.62
C LEU A 16 3.58 -16.59 -22.34
N TYR A 17 2.83 -15.49 -22.23
CA TYR A 17 2.14 -15.10 -21.00
C TYR A 17 1.15 -16.17 -20.52
N ARG A 18 0.56 -16.94 -21.44
CA ARG A 18 -0.34 -18.05 -21.10
C ARG A 18 0.37 -19.19 -20.36
N PHE A 19 1.69 -19.35 -20.56
CA PHE A 19 2.49 -20.41 -19.95
C PHE A 19 3.25 -19.97 -18.69
N ILE A 20 3.62 -18.69 -18.59
CA ILE A 20 4.43 -18.15 -17.48
C ILE A 20 3.68 -17.14 -16.59
N GLY A 21 2.40 -16.90 -16.84
CA GLY A 21 1.64 -15.75 -16.32
C GLY A 21 1.70 -15.55 -14.80
N ALA A 22 1.66 -16.62 -14.00
CA ALA A 22 1.75 -16.52 -12.54
C ALA A 22 3.11 -16.01 -12.01
N ASN A 23 4.16 -16.06 -12.83
CA ASN A 23 5.51 -15.59 -12.50
C ASN A 23 5.90 -14.28 -13.20
N LEU A 24 5.03 -13.75 -14.04
CA LEU A 24 5.26 -12.49 -14.74
C LEU A 24 4.97 -11.30 -13.82
N ARG A 25 5.88 -10.35 -13.79
CA ARG A 25 5.76 -9.10 -13.04
C ARG A 25 5.90 -7.92 -13.98
N LYS A 26 5.11 -6.88 -13.72
CA LYS A 26 5.24 -5.61 -14.42
C LYS A 26 6.63 -5.05 -14.15
N ASP A 27 7.33 -4.61 -15.18
CA ASP A 27 8.66 -4.04 -15.03
C ASP A 27 8.63 -2.75 -14.19
N PRO A 28 9.19 -2.72 -12.97
CA PRO A 28 9.14 -1.52 -12.13
C PRO A 28 10.01 -0.37 -12.66
N ARG A 29 10.89 -0.62 -13.65
CA ARG A 29 11.70 0.43 -14.30
C ARG A 29 10.85 1.45 -15.05
N ILE A 30 9.61 1.11 -15.41
CA ILE A 30 8.67 2.06 -16.02
C ILE A 30 8.34 3.24 -15.09
N LEU A 31 8.44 3.05 -13.77
CA LEU A 31 8.18 4.09 -12.77
C LEU A 31 9.27 5.16 -12.78
N VAL A 32 10.52 4.74 -12.99
CA VAL A 32 11.70 5.61 -13.02
C VAL A 32 11.79 6.36 -14.36
N SER A 33 11.47 5.68 -15.46
CA SER A 33 11.53 6.30 -16.80
C SER A 33 10.36 7.24 -17.12
N GLY A 34 9.43 7.45 -16.19
CA GLY A 34 8.23 8.28 -16.39
C GLY A 34 7.17 7.67 -17.30
N LYS A 35 7.46 6.55 -17.99
CA LYS A 35 6.54 5.86 -18.92
C LYS A 35 5.29 5.31 -18.26
N ALA A 36 5.30 5.12 -16.93
CA ALA A 36 4.14 4.65 -16.17
C ALA A 36 3.02 5.70 -15.99
N GLY A 37 3.32 6.99 -16.19
CA GLY A 37 2.37 8.07 -15.86
C GLY A 37 1.08 8.05 -16.68
N ALA A 38 1.09 7.44 -17.87
CA ALA A 38 -0.05 7.41 -18.78
C ALA A 38 -1.06 6.28 -18.50
N ASP A 39 -0.66 5.22 -17.79
CA ASP A 39 -1.51 4.05 -17.50
C ASP A 39 -1.51 3.75 -15.99
N PRO A 40 -2.59 4.15 -15.27
CA PRO A 40 -2.75 3.92 -13.83
C PRO A 40 -2.62 2.45 -13.42
N ASP A 41 -3.09 1.52 -14.25
CA ASP A 41 -3.03 0.09 -13.97
C ASP A 41 -1.61 -0.44 -14.12
N ALA A 42 -0.88 -0.02 -15.18
CA ALA A 42 0.52 -0.36 -15.33
C ALA A 42 1.35 0.17 -14.16
N ARG A 43 1.10 1.40 -13.71
CA ARG A 43 1.76 1.97 -12.52
C ARG A 43 1.47 1.14 -11.27
N SER A 44 0.20 0.88 -10.97
CA SER A 44 -0.24 0.10 -9.80
C SER A 44 0.39 -1.31 -9.79
N LYS A 45 0.44 -1.97 -10.95
CA LYS A 45 1.09 -3.30 -11.10
C LYS A 45 2.60 -3.23 -10.89
N ALA A 46 3.26 -2.17 -11.35
CA ALA A 46 4.70 -1.96 -11.11
C ALA A 46 4.98 -1.68 -9.63
N ILE A 47 4.16 -0.85 -8.97
CA ILE A 47 4.26 -0.59 -7.53
C ILE A 47 4.02 -1.87 -6.72
N SER A 48 3.14 -2.76 -7.19
CA SER A 48 2.89 -4.04 -6.54
C SER A 48 4.09 -5.03 -6.58
N CYS A 49 5.19 -4.65 -7.26
CA CYS A 49 6.45 -5.38 -7.20
C CYS A 49 7.32 -4.99 -6.01
N PHE A 50 7.02 -3.89 -5.30
CA PHE A 50 7.79 -3.50 -4.13
C PHE A 50 7.40 -4.34 -2.92
N LYS A 51 8.42 -4.90 -2.26
CA LYS A 51 8.29 -5.66 -1.02
C LYS A 51 9.12 -5.00 0.07
N PHE A 52 8.49 -4.64 1.19
CA PHE A 52 9.14 -4.08 2.36
C PHE A 52 9.05 -5.10 3.48
N GLY A 53 10.20 -5.69 3.85
CA GLY A 53 10.23 -6.84 4.75
C GLY A 53 9.41 -8.00 4.21
N THR A 54 8.38 -8.43 4.95
CA THR A 54 7.49 -9.52 4.56
C THR A 54 6.30 -9.07 3.70
N THR A 55 6.05 -7.76 3.61
CA THR A 55 4.82 -7.20 3.03
C THR A 55 5.05 -6.70 1.60
N PHE A 56 4.18 -7.11 0.67
CA PHE A 56 4.12 -6.53 -0.66
C PHE A 56 3.16 -5.34 -0.67
N LYS A 57 3.55 -4.26 -1.36
CA LYS A 57 2.56 -3.27 -1.78
C LYS A 57 1.55 -3.99 -2.67
N THR A 58 0.28 -3.89 -2.33
CA THR A 58 -0.80 -4.50 -3.09
C THR A 58 -1.74 -3.38 -3.44
N THR A 59 -1.86 -3.07 -4.72
CA THR A 59 -2.69 -1.97 -5.20
C THR A 59 -3.27 -2.30 -6.59
N GLY A 60 -4.36 -1.60 -6.94
CA GLY A 60 -5.08 -1.77 -8.19
C GLY A 60 -6.29 -0.85 -8.24
N TYR A 61 -6.61 -0.37 -9.44
CA TYR A 61 -7.77 0.49 -9.67
C TYR A 61 -9.07 -0.21 -9.28
N ARG A 62 -9.95 0.47 -8.55
CA ARG A 62 -11.28 -0.02 -8.12
C ARG A 62 -11.28 -1.36 -7.37
N ARG A 63 -10.16 -1.74 -6.77
CA ARG A 63 -10.07 -3.01 -6.01
C ARG A 63 -10.86 -2.99 -4.69
N HIS A 64 -11.27 -1.81 -4.23
CA HIS A 64 -12.06 -1.62 -3.00
C HIS A 64 -13.50 -1.16 -3.29
N ARG A 65 -14.04 -1.48 -4.47
CA ARG A 65 -15.34 -0.97 -4.91
C ARG A 65 -16.46 -1.34 -3.94
N LEU A 66 -16.51 -2.59 -3.47
CA LEU A 66 -17.57 -3.05 -2.57
C LEU A 66 -17.44 -2.39 -1.19
N SER A 67 -16.22 -2.25 -0.67
CA SER A 67 -15.92 -1.62 0.60
C SER A 67 -16.26 -0.14 0.58
N ASP A 68 -16.00 0.52 -0.55
CA ASP A 68 -16.40 1.92 -0.75
C ASP A 68 -17.93 2.02 -0.84
N GLU A 69 -18.64 1.04 -1.43
CA GLU A 69 -20.12 0.95 -1.39
C GLU A 69 -20.64 0.76 0.04
N LEU A 70 -19.97 -0.06 0.86
CA LEU A 70 -20.34 -0.35 2.25
C LEU A 70 -20.31 0.90 3.13
N VAL A 71 -19.31 1.79 2.94
CA VAL A 71 -19.12 2.97 3.79
C VAL A 71 -19.89 4.20 3.30
N THR A 72 -20.22 4.28 2.01
CA THR A 72 -20.87 5.46 1.41
C THR A 72 -22.16 5.89 2.13
N PRO A 73 -23.10 4.99 2.51
CA PRO A 73 -24.32 5.38 3.23
C PRO A 73 -24.09 6.07 4.58
N TYR A 74 -22.91 5.87 5.18
CA TYR A 74 -22.54 6.43 6.49
C TYR A 74 -21.64 7.67 6.38
N PHE A 75 -21.26 8.04 5.15
CA PHE A 75 -20.34 9.14 4.90
C PHE A 75 -21.06 10.49 5.03
N ARG A 76 -20.42 11.47 5.68
CA ARG A 76 -20.96 12.82 5.90
C ARG A 76 -19.99 13.87 5.35
N GLU A 77 -20.51 14.97 4.82
CA GLU A 77 -19.74 15.96 4.03
C GLU A 77 -18.58 16.64 4.81
N GLU A 78 -18.64 16.63 6.15
CA GLU A 78 -17.66 17.27 7.03
C GLU A 78 -16.76 16.26 7.75
N MET A 79 -16.72 15.00 7.30
CA MET A 79 -15.85 14.00 7.91
C MET A 79 -14.37 14.24 7.57
N THR A 80 -13.54 14.06 8.59
CA THR A 80 -12.10 13.81 8.50
C THR A 80 -11.90 12.31 8.30
N VAL A 81 -11.20 11.96 7.22
CA VAL A 81 -10.91 10.59 6.83
C VAL A 81 -9.43 10.32 7.02
N LEU A 82 -9.09 9.15 7.58
CA LEU A 82 -7.74 8.62 7.64
C LEU A 82 -7.69 7.27 6.92
N ASP A 83 -6.98 7.21 5.80
CA ASP A 83 -6.69 5.97 5.06
C ASP A 83 -5.29 5.47 5.43
N ILE A 84 -5.22 4.32 6.09
CA ILE A 84 -3.99 3.73 6.65
C ILE A 84 -3.51 2.58 5.76
N GLY A 85 -2.24 2.67 5.34
CA GLY A 85 -1.63 1.69 4.44
C GLY A 85 -2.15 1.82 3.02
N ALA A 86 -2.35 3.05 2.56
CA ALA A 86 -2.95 3.36 1.27
C ALA A 86 -2.09 2.93 0.05
N SER A 87 -0.88 2.40 0.27
CA SER A 87 0.07 1.98 -0.76
C SER A 87 0.47 3.11 -1.71
N ASP A 88 -0.20 3.24 -2.86
CA ASP A 88 -0.01 4.33 -3.82
C ASP A 88 -1.16 5.34 -3.79
N GLY A 89 -2.20 5.07 -2.99
CA GLY A 89 -3.35 5.96 -2.77
C GLY A 89 -4.42 5.91 -3.87
N ILE A 90 -4.33 5.01 -4.85
CA ILE A 90 -5.36 4.94 -5.90
C ILE A 90 -6.75 4.58 -5.34
N THR A 91 -6.81 3.72 -4.32
CA THR A 91 -8.08 3.38 -3.66
C THR A 91 -8.57 4.46 -2.71
N SER A 92 -7.72 5.40 -2.33
CA SER A 92 -8.13 6.61 -1.61
C SER A 92 -8.80 7.57 -2.60
N LEU A 93 -8.21 7.74 -3.79
CA LEU A 93 -8.82 8.51 -4.89
C LEU A 93 -10.19 7.95 -5.27
N ASP A 94 -10.31 6.63 -5.42
CA ASP A 94 -11.59 5.98 -5.75
C ASP A 94 -12.68 6.35 -4.72
N LEU A 95 -12.35 6.33 -3.42
CA LEU A 95 -13.29 6.72 -2.37
C LEU A 95 -13.59 8.23 -2.39
N MET A 96 -12.57 9.08 -2.58
CA MET A 96 -12.74 10.55 -2.68
C MET A 96 -13.69 10.91 -3.83
N GLU A 97 -13.52 10.29 -5.00
CA GLU A 97 -14.41 10.47 -6.16
C GLU A 97 -15.83 10.01 -5.84
N LYS A 98 -15.96 8.84 -5.22
CA LYS A 98 -17.27 8.25 -4.89
C LYS A 98 -18.10 9.14 -3.97
N VAL A 99 -17.46 9.79 -3.01
CA VAL A 99 -18.11 10.75 -2.10
C VAL A 99 -18.13 12.19 -2.65
N GLY A 100 -17.75 12.38 -3.91
CA GLY A 100 -17.78 13.67 -4.59
C GLY A 100 -16.85 14.73 -3.98
N PHE A 101 -15.74 14.30 -3.38
CA PHE A 101 -14.78 15.18 -2.69
C PHE A 101 -15.39 16.02 -1.54
N ARG A 102 -16.51 15.54 -0.97
CA ARG A 102 -17.21 16.21 0.14
C ARG A 102 -16.68 15.72 1.48
N PHE A 103 -15.50 16.18 1.86
CA PHE A 103 -14.91 15.92 3.17
C PHE A 103 -14.23 17.17 3.70
N ARG A 104 -14.09 17.24 5.02
CA ARG A 104 -13.34 18.31 5.69
C ARG A 104 -11.83 18.14 5.49
N ARG A 105 -11.34 16.91 5.68
CA ARG A 105 -9.93 16.54 5.59
C ARG A 105 -9.79 15.08 5.18
N TYR A 106 -8.79 14.76 4.37
CA TYR A 106 -8.46 13.39 3.99
C TYR A 106 -6.97 13.14 4.12
N PHE A 107 -6.60 12.36 5.13
CA PHE A 107 -5.25 11.87 5.33
C PHE A 107 -5.06 10.55 4.58
N VAL A 108 -4.13 10.54 3.64
CA VAL A 108 -3.67 9.33 2.96
C VAL A 108 -2.31 8.96 3.52
N SER A 109 -2.22 7.82 4.18
CA SER A 109 -1.02 7.44 4.90
C SER A 109 -0.49 6.06 4.50
N ASP A 110 0.83 5.95 4.45
CA ASP A 110 1.53 4.69 4.26
C ASP A 110 2.91 4.79 4.92
N TYR A 111 3.44 3.67 5.42
CA TYR A 111 4.77 3.68 6.04
C TYR A 111 5.90 3.88 5.02
N ASN A 112 5.69 3.43 3.77
CA ASN A 112 6.70 3.42 2.71
C ASN A 112 6.23 4.25 1.50
N LEU A 113 6.35 5.58 1.59
CA LEU A 113 5.92 6.51 0.54
C LEU A 113 6.90 6.61 -0.64
N GLU A 114 8.17 6.30 -0.41
CA GLU A 114 9.22 6.48 -1.39
C GLU A 114 10.29 5.39 -1.34
N VAL A 115 11.05 5.29 -2.41
CA VAL A 115 12.25 4.44 -2.53
C VAL A 115 13.35 5.22 -3.22
N ARG A 116 14.60 4.93 -2.89
CA ARG A 116 15.74 5.42 -3.67
C ARG A 116 16.07 4.43 -4.77
N TYR A 117 16.61 4.92 -5.89
CA TYR A 117 17.02 4.03 -6.96
C TYR A 117 18.37 4.41 -7.57
N LEU A 118 19.10 3.40 -8.03
CA LEU A 118 20.38 3.55 -8.73
C LEU A 118 20.45 2.59 -9.92
N TRP A 119 21.04 3.07 -11.01
CA TRP A 119 21.27 2.26 -12.21
C TRP A 119 22.67 1.64 -12.22
N SER A 120 22.77 0.41 -12.71
CA SER A 120 24.04 -0.24 -13.04
C SER A 120 23.88 -1.06 -14.32
N GLY A 121 24.27 -0.48 -15.45
CA GLY A 121 23.95 -1.01 -16.77
C GLY A 121 22.44 -1.03 -17.00
N ALA A 122 21.90 -2.11 -17.57
CA ALA A 122 20.47 -2.26 -17.86
C ALA A 122 19.59 -2.59 -16.63
N ARG A 123 20.18 -2.64 -15.43
CA ARG A 123 19.49 -2.97 -14.18
C ARG A 123 19.29 -1.75 -13.30
N CYS A 124 18.11 -1.66 -12.71
CA CYS A 124 17.77 -0.68 -11.69
C CYS A 124 17.68 -1.37 -10.32
N PHE A 125 18.29 -0.76 -9.32
CA PHE A 125 18.31 -1.23 -7.94
C PHE A 125 17.49 -0.26 -7.10
N PHE A 126 16.51 -0.78 -6.38
CA PHE A 126 15.65 0.01 -5.50
C PHE A 126 15.97 -0.29 -4.04
N PHE A 127 15.99 0.77 -3.24
CA PHE A 127 16.38 0.75 -1.84
C PHE A 127 15.27 1.36 -0.98
N SER A 128 15.06 0.78 0.20
CA SER A 128 14.21 1.40 1.22
C SER A 128 14.85 2.71 1.74
N PRO A 129 14.09 3.55 2.46
CA PRO A 129 14.66 4.74 3.10
C PRO A 129 15.85 4.43 4.04
N GLU A 130 15.84 3.26 4.67
CA GLU A 130 16.92 2.77 5.55
C GLU A 130 18.13 2.21 4.76
N GLY A 131 18.03 2.17 3.44
CA GLY A 131 19.10 1.78 2.52
C GLY A 131 19.30 0.29 2.30
N ALA A 132 18.33 -0.52 2.71
CA ALA A 132 18.28 -1.92 2.32
C ALA A 132 17.84 -2.04 0.84
N CYS A 133 18.56 -2.83 0.04
CA CYS A 133 18.09 -3.15 -1.32
C CYS A 133 16.88 -4.08 -1.24
N ILE A 134 15.73 -3.62 -1.73
CA ILE A 134 14.46 -4.34 -1.63
C ILE A 134 14.04 -4.99 -2.96
N LEU A 135 14.51 -4.45 -4.08
CA LEU A 135 14.14 -4.90 -5.41
C LEU A 135 15.25 -4.63 -6.42
N ILE A 136 15.52 -5.60 -7.28
CA ILE A 136 16.45 -5.47 -8.41
C ILE A 136 15.67 -5.79 -9.68
N ALA A 137 15.60 -4.84 -10.60
CA ALA A 137 14.86 -4.98 -11.85
C ALA A 137 15.80 -4.91 -13.05
N GLY A 138 15.75 -5.91 -13.91
CA GLY A 138 16.45 -5.94 -15.19
C GLY A 138 15.51 -6.32 -16.34
N PRO A 139 16.03 -6.42 -17.57
CA PRO A 139 15.22 -6.73 -18.75
C PRO A 139 14.45 -8.04 -18.67
N LEU A 140 15.06 -9.07 -18.07
CA LEU A 140 14.48 -10.41 -18.03
C LEU A 140 13.82 -10.73 -16.69
N PHE A 141 14.33 -10.16 -15.60
CA PHE A 141 14.01 -10.60 -14.25
C PHE A 141 13.80 -9.45 -13.29
N VAL A 142 12.91 -9.69 -12.32
CA VAL A 142 12.72 -8.92 -11.10
C VAL A 142 13.12 -9.82 -9.93
N SER A 143 14.05 -9.36 -9.10
CA SER A 143 14.66 -10.17 -8.03
C SER A 143 14.57 -9.49 -6.67
N TYR A 144 14.41 -10.31 -5.63
CA TYR A 144 14.21 -9.87 -4.25
C TYR A 144 15.38 -10.33 -3.36
N PRO A 145 16.45 -9.54 -3.21
CA PRO A 145 17.64 -9.94 -2.43
C PRO A 145 17.36 -10.12 -0.93
N GLY A 146 16.25 -9.59 -0.41
CA GLY A 146 15.74 -9.87 0.94
C GLY A 146 15.31 -11.32 1.15
N GLU A 147 14.83 -11.99 0.11
CA GLU A 147 14.22 -13.32 0.17
C GLU A 147 15.21 -14.46 -0.09
N SER A 148 16.42 -14.15 -0.57
CA SER A 148 17.38 -15.16 -0.98
C SER A 148 18.83 -14.70 -0.81
N GLY A 149 19.57 -15.44 0.02
CA GLY A 149 21.01 -15.26 0.18
C GLY A 149 21.78 -15.48 -1.12
N PHE A 150 21.29 -16.35 -2.02
CA PHE A 150 21.88 -16.57 -3.33
C PHE A 150 21.76 -15.32 -4.22
N VAL A 151 20.56 -14.73 -4.35
CA VAL A 151 20.35 -13.49 -5.09
C VAL A 151 21.21 -12.37 -4.53
N ARG A 152 21.27 -12.24 -3.19
CA ARG A 152 22.11 -11.26 -2.51
C ARG A 152 23.60 -11.46 -2.83
N ARG A 153 24.09 -12.71 -2.81
CA ARG A 153 25.47 -13.06 -3.14
C ARG A 153 25.80 -12.73 -4.59
N LEU A 154 24.89 -13.04 -5.52
CA LEU A 154 25.04 -12.75 -6.95
C LEU A 154 25.25 -11.25 -7.21
N HIS A 155 24.54 -10.39 -6.48
CA HIS A 155 24.60 -8.94 -6.64
C HIS A 155 25.53 -8.22 -5.64
N ARG A 156 26.23 -8.95 -4.77
CA ARG A 156 26.99 -8.38 -3.64
C ARG A 156 27.98 -7.29 -4.07
N ARG A 157 28.79 -7.53 -5.10
CA ARG A 157 29.79 -6.57 -5.58
C ARG A 157 29.14 -5.29 -6.11
N THR A 158 28.04 -5.42 -6.85
CA THR A 158 27.30 -4.27 -7.36
C THR A 158 26.66 -3.49 -6.22
N LEU A 159 26.01 -4.16 -5.27
CA LEU A 159 25.41 -3.52 -4.09
C LEU A 159 26.47 -2.77 -3.25
N GLN A 160 27.63 -3.37 -3.02
CA GLN A 160 28.75 -2.72 -2.32
C GLN A 160 29.24 -1.46 -3.05
N ARG A 161 29.26 -1.45 -4.38
CA ARG A 161 29.64 -0.28 -5.19
C ARG A 161 28.58 0.82 -5.16
N LEU A 162 27.30 0.46 -5.08
CA LEU A 162 26.18 1.39 -5.08
C LEU A 162 25.92 1.99 -3.69
N GLN A 163 26.23 1.28 -2.61
CA GLN A 163 25.93 1.72 -1.24
C GLN A 163 26.42 3.14 -0.91
N PRO A 164 27.67 3.54 -1.25
CA PRO A 164 28.15 4.90 -0.95
C PRO A 164 27.41 6.00 -1.72
N GLN A 165 26.78 5.67 -2.85
CA GLN A 165 26.08 6.63 -3.70
C GLN A 165 24.64 6.87 -3.24
N LEU A 166 24.13 6.05 -2.31
CA LEU A 166 22.73 6.07 -1.90
C LEU A 166 22.32 7.38 -1.22
N ALA A 167 23.25 8.09 -0.57
CA ALA A 167 22.98 9.37 0.08
C ALA A 167 22.55 10.45 -0.93
N GLN A 168 23.01 10.35 -2.17
CA GLN A 168 22.71 11.29 -3.27
C GLN A 168 21.79 10.69 -4.33
N ALA A 169 21.31 9.46 -4.10
CA ALA A 169 20.46 8.77 -5.07
C ALA A 169 19.10 9.48 -5.20
N PRO A 170 18.54 9.57 -6.42
CA PRO A 170 17.21 10.11 -6.62
C PRO A 170 16.15 9.30 -5.87
N SER A 171 15.14 10.00 -5.35
CA SER A 171 13.96 9.40 -4.74
C SER A 171 12.85 9.21 -5.79
N LEU A 172 12.18 8.07 -5.73
CA LEU A 172 10.98 7.75 -6.48
C LEU A 172 9.80 7.71 -5.51
N GLN A 173 8.86 8.65 -5.69
CA GLN A 173 7.59 8.64 -4.99
C GLN A 173 6.74 7.46 -5.46
N LEU A 174 6.28 6.64 -4.52
CA LEU A 174 5.37 5.53 -4.77
C LEU A 174 3.91 5.96 -4.78
N ILE A 175 3.61 7.19 -4.39
CA ILE A 175 2.27 7.76 -4.48
C ILE A 175 1.84 7.94 -5.94
N HIS A 176 0.57 7.74 -6.22
CA HIS A 176 -0.03 7.95 -7.52
C HIS A 176 0.07 9.45 -7.91
N PRO A 177 0.57 9.80 -9.12
CA PRO A 177 0.77 11.19 -9.53
C PRO A 177 -0.48 12.04 -9.38
N ARG A 178 -1.64 11.52 -9.78
CA ARG A 178 -2.93 12.21 -9.60
C ARG A 178 -3.24 12.58 -8.15
N LEU A 179 -2.92 11.71 -7.19
CA LEU A 179 -3.13 12.01 -5.77
C LEU A 179 -2.12 13.07 -5.29
N ALA A 180 -0.87 12.96 -5.73
CA ALA A 180 0.15 13.96 -5.42
C ALA A 180 -0.19 15.34 -6.02
N ASP A 181 -0.77 15.39 -7.22
CA ASP A 181 -1.20 16.61 -7.88
C ASP A 181 -2.40 17.24 -7.13
N LEU A 182 -3.39 16.43 -6.77
CA LEU A 182 -4.54 16.86 -5.99
C LEU A 182 -4.13 17.38 -4.61
N ALA A 183 -3.26 16.68 -3.89
CA ALA A 183 -2.75 17.14 -2.59
C ALA A 183 -1.94 18.44 -2.65
N ARG A 184 -1.40 18.81 -3.82
CA ARG A 184 -0.74 20.11 -4.05
C ARG A 184 -1.73 21.23 -4.35
N GLN A 185 -2.94 20.91 -4.78
CA GLN A 185 -3.97 21.86 -5.20
C GLN A 185 -5.09 22.01 -4.16
N ASP A 186 -5.27 21.03 -3.28
CA ASP A 186 -6.32 20.96 -2.28
C ASP A 186 -5.73 20.65 -0.90
N ASP A 187 -5.63 21.67 -0.05
CA ASP A 187 -5.07 21.58 1.31
C ASP A 187 -5.85 20.65 2.26
N ARG A 188 -7.06 20.22 1.87
CA ARG A 188 -7.83 19.22 2.60
C ARG A 188 -7.22 17.82 2.45
N ILE A 189 -6.43 17.57 1.40
CA ILE A 189 -5.80 16.27 1.15
C ILE A 189 -4.36 16.31 1.66
N ARG A 190 -4.01 15.42 2.59
CA ARG A 190 -2.67 15.32 3.16
C ARG A 190 -2.12 13.93 2.96
N ILE A 191 -0.92 13.84 2.36
CA ILE A 191 -0.18 12.60 2.23
C ILE A 191 0.94 12.60 3.27
N LEU A 192 0.99 11.59 4.13
CA LEU A 192 1.98 11.53 5.19
C LEU A 192 2.43 10.12 5.53
N ARG A 193 3.59 10.01 6.16
CA ARG A 193 4.09 8.74 6.69
C ARG A 193 3.42 8.48 8.03
N TYR A 194 2.80 7.32 8.19
CA TYR A 194 2.20 6.92 9.46
C TYR A 194 2.41 5.43 9.73
N ASN A 195 2.58 5.12 11.01
CA ASN A 195 2.68 3.77 11.54
C ASN A 195 1.47 3.49 12.43
N VAL A 196 0.65 2.49 12.08
CA VAL A 196 -0.60 2.17 12.82
C VAL A 196 -0.35 1.77 14.28
N PHE A 197 0.87 1.37 14.62
CA PHE A 197 1.28 1.02 15.99
C PHE A 197 1.65 2.25 16.85
N GLU A 198 1.70 3.43 16.26
CA GLU A 198 1.97 4.70 16.95
C GLU A 198 0.67 5.48 17.18
N PRO A 199 0.61 6.39 18.18
CA PRO A 199 -0.53 7.27 18.36
C PRO A 199 -0.73 8.23 17.17
N TRP A 200 -1.99 8.47 16.81
CA TRP A 200 -2.35 9.51 15.85
C TRP A 200 -2.32 10.89 16.51
N ASN A 201 -1.52 11.81 15.96
CA ASN A 201 -1.29 13.15 16.55
C ASN A 201 -1.84 14.30 15.70
N ASP A 202 -2.48 13.99 14.57
CA ASP A 202 -3.10 14.97 13.68
C ASP A 202 -4.59 15.14 14.04
N GLU A 203 -5.33 15.90 13.21
CA GLU A 203 -6.78 16.09 13.34
C GLU A 203 -7.53 14.76 13.47
N GLN A 204 -8.43 14.66 14.47
CA GLN A 204 -9.11 13.43 14.82
C GLN A 204 -10.03 12.94 13.68
N PRO A 205 -9.83 11.73 13.13
CA PRO A 205 -10.67 11.21 12.05
C PRO A 205 -12.03 10.74 12.57
N GLN A 206 -13.08 10.92 11.77
CA GLN A 206 -14.39 10.30 12.00
C GLN A 206 -14.56 9.02 11.18
N LEU A 207 -13.72 8.79 10.17
CA LEU A 207 -13.62 7.53 9.44
C LEU A 207 -12.15 7.13 9.35
N ILE A 208 -11.84 5.92 9.80
CA ILE A 208 -10.57 5.25 9.51
C ILE A 208 -10.84 4.14 8.51
N LYS A 209 -10.15 4.16 7.37
CA LYS A 209 -10.07 3.06 6.40
C LYS A 209 -8.70 2.40 6.54
N ILE A 210 -8.68 1.08 6.65
CA ILE A 210 -7.43 0.31 6.73
C ILE A 210 -7.53 -0.92 5.84
N ALA A 211 -6.64 -1.03 4.86
CA ALA A 211 -6.74 -2.06 3.83
C ALA A 211 -5.49 -2.93 3.73
N ASN A 212 -5.64 -4.23 4.00
CA ASN A 212 -4.59 -5.24 3.92
C ASN A 212 -3.37 -4.97 4.83
N VAL A 213 -3.57 -4.21 5.92
CA VAL A 213 -2.53 -3.92 6.92
C VAL A 213 -2.64 -4.92 8.07
N LEU A 214 -3.70 -4.85 8.88
CA LEU A 214 -3.85 -5.69 10.07
C LEU A 214 -4.27 -7.11 9.70
N ASN A 215 -3.32 -8.03 9.66
CA ASN A 215 -3.60 -9.44 9.41
C ASN A 215 -2.48 -10.34 9.94
N PHE A 216 -2.83 -11.59 10.24
CA PHE A 216 -1.95 -12.58 10.87
C PHE A 216 -0.75 -13.05 10.03
N ASN A 217 -0.71 -12.71 8.72
CA ASN A 217 0.48 -13.02 7.92
C ASN A 217 1.63 -12.01 8.15
N TYR A 218 1.32 -10.84 8.70
CA TYR A 218 2.31 -9.77 8.90
C TYR A 218 2.57 -9.48 10.39
N PHE A 219 1.55 -9.63 11.22
CA PHE A 219 1.58 -9.22 12.62
C PHE A 219 1.05 -10.32 13.53
N SER A 220 1.63 -10.41 14.72
CA SER A 220 1.13 -11.23 15.82
C SER A 220 -0.19 -10.70 16.36
N THR A 221 -0.92 -11.53 17.11
CA THR A 221 -2.14 -11.13 17.80
C THR A 221 -1.93 -9.91 18.70
N ALA A 222 -0.85 -9.90 19.50
CA ALA A 222 -0.55 -8.79 20.40
C ALA A 222 -0.26 -7.47 19.66
N GLU A 223 0.42 -7.53 18.51
CA GLU A 223 0.64 -6.35 17.67
C GLU A 223 -0.70 -5.83 17.10
N ILE A 224 -1.56 -6.73 16.61
CA ILE A 224 -2.88 -6.36 16.08
C ILE A 224 -3.75 -5.74 17.17
N GLU A 225 -3.79 -6.33 18.38
CA GLU A 225 -4.50 -5.77 19.54
C GLU A 225 -3.97 -4.38 19.92
N GLY A 226 -2.64 -4.20 19.91
CA GLY A 226 -2.00 -2.90 20.14
C GLY A 226 -2.45 -1.85 19.12
N ALA A 227 -2.46 -2.20 17.83
CA ALA A 227 -2.96 -1.32 16.77
C ALA A 227 -4.45 -1.01 16.96
N LEU A 228 -5.30 -2.01 17.25
CA LEU A 228 -6.74 -1.81 17.47
C LEU A 228 -7.01 -0.90 18.66
N LYS A 229 -6.22 -1.01 19.74
CA LYS A 229 -6.29 -0.09 20.88
C LYS A 229 -5.98 1.35 20.47
N ASN A 230 -4.95 1.58 19.66
CA ASN A 230 -4.63 2.92 19.15
C ASN A 230 -5.75 3.47 18.26
N LEU A 231 -6.32 2.64 17.38
CA LEU A 231 -7.44 3.03 16.51
C LEU A 231 -8.69 3.40 17.33
N LEU A 232 -8.98 2.63 18.37
CA LEU A 232 -10.07 2.88 19.30
C LEU A 232 -9.88 4.20 20.07
N GLN A 233 -8.65 4.52 20.48
CA GLN A 233 -8.33 5.81 21.12
C GLN A 233 -8.41 6.98 20.13
N THR A 234 -8.04 6.73 18.87
CA THR A 234 -8.03 7.74 17.82
C THR A 234 -9.45 8.14 17.39
N LEU A 235 -10.35 7.17 17.20
CA LEU A 235 -11.72 7.45 16.77
C LEU A 235 -12.55 8.11 17.88
N PRO A 236 -13.37 9.13 17.58
CA PRO A 236 -14.40 9.60 18.50
C PRO A 236 -15.52 8.56 18.62
N ASP A 237 -16.37 8.69 19.64
CA ASP A 237 -17.62 7.91 19.68
C ASP A 237 -18.47 8.18 18.44
N SER A 238 -19.17 7.15 17.96
CA SER A 238 -19.83 7.09 16.65
C SER A 238 -18.89 7.20 15.44
N GLY A 239 -17.57 7.22 15.64
CA GLY A 239 -16.57 7.11 14.58
C GLY A 239 -16.62 5.74 13.89
N LEU A 240 -16.20 5.71 12.63
CA LEU A 240 -16.28 4.52 11.78
C LEU A 240 -14.88 3.92 11.55
N LEU A 241 -14.80 2.60 11.59
CA LEU A 241 -13.62 1.83 11.21
C LEU A 241 -13.99 0.87 10.08
N LEU A 242 -13.42 1.08 8.90
CA LEU A 242 -13.54 0.19 7.76
C LEU A 242 -12.26 -0.63 7.61
N ILE A 243 -12.34 -1.94 7.84
CA ILE A 243 -11.23 -2.87 7.61
C ILE A 243 -11.49 -3.62 6.31
N VAL A 244 -10.50 -3.63 5.41
CA VAL A 244 -10.60 -4.27 4.08
C VAL A 244 -9.50 -5.32 3.92
N GLU A 245 -9.89 -6.51 3.47
CA GLU A 245 -9.00 -7.63 3.15
C GLU A 245 -9.30 -8.16 1.73
N ASN A 246 -8.27 -8.36 0.92
CA ASN A 246 -8.43 -8.83 -0.47
C ASN A 246 -7.87 -10.24 -0.62
N ARG A 247 -8.62 -11.27 -0.18
CA ARG A 247 -8.21 -12.69 -0.22
C ARG A 247 -9.41 -13.66 -0.32
N PRO A 248 -9.64 -14.38 -1.45
CA PRO A 248 -9.24 -14.13 -2.85
C PRO A 248 -10.11 -13.08 -3.57
N GLY A 249 -11.19 -12.63 -2.91
CA GLY A 249 -12.03 -11.51 -3.35
C GLY A 249 -11.96 -10.38 -2.33
N GLU A 250 -12.63 -9.28 -2.65
CA GLU A 250 -12.79 -8.17 -1.73
C GLU A 250 -13.70 -8.57 -0.56
N GLN A 251 -13.17 -8.42 0.65
CA GLN A 251 -13.87 -8.66 1.91
C GLN A 251 -13.66 -7.44 2.80
N ALA A 252 -14.68 -7.08 3.57
CA ALA A 252 -14.57 -5.94 4.47
C ALA A 252 -15.55 -6.07 5.62
N ALA A 253 -15.26 -5.33 6.68
CA ALA A 253 -16.18 -5.12 7.78
C ALA A 253 -16.13 -3.65 8.20
N LEU A 254 -17.31 -3.06 8.33
CA LEU A 254 -17.51 -1.71 8.82
C LEU A 254 -17.97 -1.77 10.27
N TYR A 255 -17.24 -1.09 11.14
CA TYR A 255 -17.51 -1.00 12.56
C TYR A 255 -17.83 0.42 12.96
N ARG A 256 -18.63 0.58 14.02
CA ARG A 256 -18.86 1.84 14.72
C ARG A 256 -18.24 1.77 16.10
N LYS A 257 -17.55 2.82 16.50
CA LYS A 257 -17.16 2.99 17.89
C LYS A 257 -18.38 3.39 18.73
N ASN A 258 -18.66 2.64 19.79
CA ASN A 258 -19.71 2.93 20.76
C ASN A 258 -19.21 2.62 22.16
N ASN A 259 -19.29 3.57 23.09
CA ASN A 259 -18.89 3.43 24.50
C ASN A 259 -17.50 2.77 24.67
N GLY A 260 -16.52 3.21 23.87
CA GLY A 260 -15.16 2.66 23.94
C GLY A 260 -15.00 1.23 23.41
N ARG A 261 -15.91 0.73 22.57
CA ARG A 261 -15.78 -0.57 21.87
C ARG A 261 -16.17 -0.44 20.41
N PHE A 262 -15.78 -1.40 19.58
CA PHE A 262 -16.25 -1.49 18.20
C PHE A 262 -17.44 -2.44 18.09
N GLU A 263 -18.50 -1.97 17.44
CA GLU A 263 -19.69 -2.75 17.10
C GLU A 263 -19.75 -2.93 15.58
N LEU A 264 -19.99 -4.16 15.12
CA LEU A 264 -20.13 -4.45 13.68
C LEU A 264 -21.42 -3.80 13.15
N LEU A 265 -21.30 -2.98 12.10
CA LEU A 265 -22.46 -2.46 11.35
C LEU A 265 -22.81 -3.38 10.19
N GLU A 266 -21.85 -3.59 9.29
CA GLU A 266 -22.05 -4.33 8.05
C GLU A 266 -20.76 -5.03 7.63
N LYS A 267 -20.87 -6.05 6.78
CA LYS A 267 -19.73 -6.77 6.22
C LYS A 267 -19.97 -7.28 4.81
N ILE A 268 -18.88 -7.51 4.10
CA ILE A 268 -18.85 -8.12 2.77
C ILE A 268 -18.22 -9.51 2.88
N GLY A 269 -18.89 -10.51 2.31
CA GLY A 269 -18.46 -11.90 2.36
C GLY A 269 -18.38 -12.41 3.82
N PRO A 270 -17.33 -13.16 4.20
CA PRO A 270 -17.19 -13.64 5.57
C PRO A 270 -16.90 -12.51 6.58
N GLY A 271 -16.39 -11.36 6.13
CA GLY A 271 -15.84 -10.29 6.96
C GLY A 271 -14.31 -10.30 6.91
N VAL A 272 -13.67 -9.85 8.00
CA VAL A 272 -12.21 -9.80 8.14
C VAL A 272 -11.72 -10.85 9.14
N ASP A 273 -10.52 -11.39 8.92
CA ASP A 273 -9.93 -12.46 9.76
C ASP A 273 -9.81 -12.03 11.23
N ILE A 274 -9.56 -10.74 11.47
CA ILE A 274 -9.34 -10.17 12.81
C ILE A 274 -10.64 -9.78 13.53
N HIS A 275 -11.82 -10.13 13.01
CA HIS A 275 -13.11 -9.66 13.53
C HIS A 275 -13.28 -9.84 15.05
N GLN A 276 -12.90 -11.01 15.58
CA GLN A 276 -13.03 -11.29 17.02
C GLN A 276 -12.18 -10.34 17.87
N LEU A 277 -10.97 -9.99 17.41
CA LEU A 277 -10.11 -9.03 18.10
C LEU A 277 -10.67 -7.60 18.04
N VAL A 278 -11.40 -7.26 16.97
CA VAL A 278 -12.00 -5.93 16.82
C VAL A 278 -13.13 -5.70 17.82
N ILE A 279 -14.01 -6.69 18.01
CA ILE A 279 -15.20 -6.54 18.85
C ILE A 279 -14.94 -6.78 20.35
N GLY A 280 -13.84 -7.47 20.70
CA GLY A 280 -13.44 -7.73 22.08
C GLY A 280 -14.23 -8.86 22.73
#